data_AF-A0A679IYU5-F1
#
_entry.id   AF-A0A679IYU5-F1
#
_cell.length_a   1.000
_cell.length_b   1.000
_cell.length_c   1.000
_cell.angle_alpha   90.00
_cell.angle_beta   90.00
_cell.angle_gamma   90.00
#
_symmetry.space_group_name_H-M   'P 1'
#
loop_
_entity.id
_entity.type
_entity.pdbx_description
1 polymer ?
#
loop_
_entity_poly.entity_id
_entity_poly.type
_entity_poly.pdbx_seq_one_letter_code
_entity_poly.pdbx_strand_id
1 'polypeptide(L)'
;MLRPCILFAACLAAIPVRAAPIEENEPLVMRIIFEDCLGYIRHGRTPFQGLATRPASREAIDTIPHRAPDREKAVELVSPRYVASWGQDGHGRHCLIRTVWQAEPDARPMRLGVRRDGFLQRVDARARAEGLTTGAMADAFTPISVSFWSEGETGQDRGPLRPVSFSLVASAADEARGLADAGVIAMGGPPQGRP
;
A
#
# COMPACT_ATOMS: atom_id res chain seq x y z
N MET A 1 -63.27 16.63 -0.18
CA MET A 1 -62.69 16.92 -1.50
C MET A 1 -61.18 17.07 -1.34
N LEU A 2 -60.45 16.46 -2.28
CA LEU A 2 -59.02 16.17 -2.42
C LEU A 2 -57.94 16.96 -1.62
N ARG A 3 -56.98 16.21 -1.04
CA ARG A 3 -55.54 16.56 -0.97
C ARG A 3 -54.89 16.31 -2.35
N PRO A 4 -53.86 17.07 -2.76
CA PRO A 4 -52.44 16.69 -2.59
C PRO A 4 -51.51 17.89 -2.27
N CYS A 5 -50.49 17.79 -1.41
CA CYS A 5 -49.09 17.34 -1.66
C CYS A 5 -48.34 18.14 -2.77
N ILE A 6 -47.02 18.34 -2.56
CA ILE A 6 -45.99 18.94 -3.44
C ILE A 6 -45.80 20.45 -3.14
N LEU A 7 -44.72 20.96 -2.53
CA LEU A 7 -43.31 20.87 -2.93
C LEU A 7 -42.37 20.94 -1.70
N PHE A 8 -41.90 19.77 -1.26
CA PHE A 8 -40.62 19.60 -0.59
C PHE A 8 -39.69 19.01 -1.65
N ALA A 9 -39.00 19.82 -2.43
CA ALA A 9 -37.93 19.33 -3.32
C ALA A 9 -37.11 20.48 -3.90
N ALA A 10 -35.81 20.21 -4.00
CA ALA A 10 -34.84 20.83 -4.90
C ALA A 10 -34.25 22.18 -4.47
N CYS A 11 -33.30 22.11 -3.53
CA CYS A 11 -31.95 22.65 -3.74
C CYS A 11 -30.94 21.90 -2.85
N LEU A 12 -30.98 20.55 -2.92
CA LEU A 12 -29.74 19.78 -2.80
C LEU A 12 -28.97 20.07 -4.09
N ALA A 13 -28.23 21.18 -4.09
CA ALA A 13 -27.13 21.35 -5.02
C ALA A 13 -26.19 20.18 -4.72
N ALA A 14 -26.33 19.10 -5.47
CA ALA A 14 -25.33 18.06 -5.58
C ALA A 14 -24.08 18.76 -6.11
N ILE A 15 -23.24 19.23 -5.20
CA ILE A 15 -21.86 19.58 -5.52
C ILE A 15 -21.30 18.30 -6.14
N PRO A 16 -20.97 18.27 -7.44
CA PRO A 16 -20.28 17.11 -7.96
C PRO A 16 -18.94 17.13 -7.26
N VAL A 17 -18.78 16.26 -6.26
CA VAL A 17 -17.47 15.85 -5.76
C VAL A 17 -16.84 15.12 -6.95
N ARG A 18 -16.28 15.90 -7.89
CA ARG A 18 -15.55 15.38 -9.04
C ARG A 18 -14.30 14.76 -8.48
N ALA A 19 -14.34 13.50 -8.04
CA ALA A 19 -13.15 12.79 -7.57
C ALA A 19 -11.98 13.07 -8.52
N ALA A 20 -10.84 13.46 -7.95
CA ALA A 20 -9.66 13.79 -8.74
C ALA A 20 -9.32 12.60 -9.65
N PRO A 21 -8.80 12.84 -10.87
CA PRO A 21 -8.29 11.76 -11.68
C PRO A 21 -7.24 10.97 -10.89
N ILE A 22 -7.37 9.65 -10.87
CA ILE A 22 -6.34 8.77 -10.31
C ILE A 22 -5.23 8.69 -11.36
N GLU A 23 -4.02 9.05 -10.99
CA GLU A 23 -2.85 8.90 -11.84
C GLU A 23 -2.35 7.45 -11.83
N GLU A 24 -1.97 6.95 -13.00
CA GLU A 24 -1.34 5.64 -13.16
C GLU A 24 0.11 5.72 -12.67
N ASN A 25 0.40 5.04 -11.56
CA ASN A 25 1.61 5.14 -10.76
C ASN A 25 2.34 3.79 -10.64
N GLU A 26 2.14 2.87 -11.57
CA GLU A 26 2.75 1.54 -11.50
C GLU A 26 4.29 1.56 -11.35
N PRO A 27 5.06 2.41 -12.06
CA PRO A 27 6.51 2.50 -11.85
C PRO A 27 6.88 2.84 -10.41
N LEU A 28 6.13 3.73 -9.77
CA LEU A 28 6.34 4.09 -8.38
C LEU A 28 5.98 2.93 -7.44
N VAL A 29 4.88 2.22 -7.69
CA VAL A 29 4.51 1.03 -6.91
C VAL A 29 5.59 -0.04 -6.99
N MET A 30 6.12 -0.30 -8.19
CA MET A 30 7.20 -1.26 -8.39
C MET A 30 8.48 -0.84 -7.65
N ARG A 31 8.86 0.44 -7.72
CA ARG A 31 10.00 0.99 -6.95
C ARG A 31 9.81 0.82 -5.44
N ILE A 32 8.64 1.20 -4.93
CA ILE A 32 8.31 1.09 -3.49
C ILE A 32 8.47 -0.36 -3.01
N ILE A 33 7.97 -1.34 -3.78
CA ILE A 33 8.07 -2.76 -3.43
C ILE A 33 9.53 -3.24 -3.55
N PHE A 34 10.14 -3.11 -4.72
CA PHE A 34 11.36 -3.83 -5.09
C PHE A 34 12.66 -3.09 -4.82
N GLU A 35 12.63 -1.76 -4.71
CA GLU A 35 13.82 -0.96 -4.39
C GLU A 35 13.80 -0.51 -2.93
N ASP A 36 12.72 0.14 -2.51
CA ASP A 36 12.64 0.73 -1.16
C ASP A 36 12.41 -0.33 -0.08
N CYS A 37 11.25 -1.00 -0.10
CA CYS A 37 10.94 -1.99 0.92
C CYS A 37 11.85 -3.21 0.83
N LEU A 38 12.01 -3.82 -0.35
CA LEU A 38 12.88 -4.99 -0.49
C LEU A 38 14.34 -4.66 -0.21
N GLY A 39 14.81 -3.49 -0.63
CA GLY A 39 16.15 -3.00 -0.33
C GLY A 39 16.40 -2.82 1.17
N TYR A 40 15.43 -2.28 1.90
CA TYR A 40 15.50 -2.17 3.36
C TYR A 40 15.50 -3.55 4.03
N ILE A 41 14.57 -4.42 3.64
CA ILE A 41 14.41 -5.73 4.26
C ILE A 41 15.65 -6.60 4.04
N ARG A 42 16.16 -6.68 2.80
CA ARG A 42 17.34 -7.48 2.48
C ARG A 42 18.64 -6.84 2.97
N HIS A 43 18.83 -5.54 2.76
CA HIS A 43 20.17 -4.95 2.90
C HIS A 43 20.26 -3.84 3.95
N GLY A 44 19.16 -3.50 4.62
CA GLY A 44 19.14 -2.46 5.64
C GLY A 44 19.30 -1.05 5.06
N ARG A 45 19.11 -0.90 3.75
CA ARG A 45 19.13 0.40 3.07
C ARG A 45 17.99 1.27 3.61
N THR A 46 18.25 2.54 3.89
CA THR A 46 17.20 3.49 4.27
C THR A 46 16.16 3.58 3.13
N PRO A 47 14.89 3.24 3.37
CA PRO A 47 13.88 3.23 2.32
C PRO A 47 13.43 4.65 1.97
N PHE A 48 12.83 4.81 0.79
CA PHE A 48 12.18 6.04 0.30
C PHE A 48 13.14 7.21 0.09
N GLN A 49 14.45 6.96 0.05
CA GLN A 49 15.43 7.98 -0.28
C GLN A 49 15.16 8.53 -1.69
N GLY A 50 15.12 9.86 -1.81
CA GLY A 50 14.83 10.55 -3.06
C GLY A 50 13.35 10.58 -3.46
N LEU A 51 12.44 10.10 -2.60
CA LEU A 51 11.01 10.42 -2.70
C LEU A 51 10.72 11.70 -1.90
N ALA A 52 9.75 12.48 -2.35
CA ALA A 52 9.27 13.62 -1.58
C ALA A 52 8.51 13.09 -0.36
N THR A 53 9.06 13.31 0.83
CA THR A 53 8.47 12.84 2.10
C THR A 53 8.30 13.98 3.09
N ARG A 54 7.31 13.85 3.97
CA ARG A 54 7.17 14.67 5.18
C ARG A 54 6.91 13.77 6.38
N PRO A 55 7.15 14.21 7.63
CA PRO A 55 6.69 13.47 8.80
C PRO A 55 5.19 13.17 8.70
N ALA A 56 4.79 11.95 9.06
CA ALA A 56 3.39 11.57 9.04
C ALA A 56 2.58 12.36 10.07
N SER A 57 1.33 12.70 9.73
CA SER A 57 0.40 13.29 10.68
C SER A 57 0.06 12.28 11.80
N ARG A 58 -0.48 12.79 12.91
CA ARG A 58 -0.90 11.93 14.03
C ARG A 58 -1.99 10.95 13.62
N GLU A 59 -2.93 11.41 12.80
CA GLU A 59 -4.03 10.60 12.26
C GLU A 59 -3.49 9.49 11.36
N ALA A 60 -2.50 9.82 10.52
CA ALA A 60 -1.77 8.88 9.68
C ALA A 60 -1.08 7.80 10.52
N ILE A 61 -0.36 8.22 11.56
CA ILE A 61 0.30 7.35 12.54
C ILE A 61 -0.74 6.43 13.22
N ASP A 62 -1.92 6.93 13.58
CA ASP A 62 -3.04 6.19 14.17
C ASP A 62 -3.61 5.08 13.29
N THR A 63 -3.34 5.10 11.99
CA THR A 63 -3.64 3.96 11.12
C THR A 63 -2.59 2.83 11.17
N ILE A 64 -1.38 3.10 11.64
CA ILE A 64 -0.32 2.08 11.72
C ILE A 64 -0.54 1.20 12.96
N PRO A 65 -0.45 -0.14 12.86
CA PRO A 65 -0.59 -1.01 14.03
C PRO A 65 0.32 -0.59 15.18
N HIS A 66 -0.20 -0.49 16.41
CA HIS A 66 0.56 -0.04 17.58
C HIS A 66 1.84 -0.82 17.85
N ARG A 67 1.88 -2.09 17.45
CA ARG A 67 3.05 -2.97 17.59
C ARG A 67 4.12 -2.77 16.51
N ALA A 68 3.87 -1.93 15.50
CA ALA A 68 4.84 -1.71 14.43
C ALA A 68 6.07 -0.98 14.99
N PRO A 69 7.27 -1.53 14.83
CA PRO A 69 8.49 -0.86 15.27
C PRO A 69 8.61 0.51 14.63
N ASP A 70 9.17 1.48 15.36
CA ASP A 70 9.47 2.82 14.82
C ASP A 70 8.27 3.54 14.17
N ARG A 71 7.03 3.17 14.53
CA ARG A 71 5.78 3.77 14.03
C ARG A 71 5.80 5.30 14.04
N GLU A 72 6.36 5.91 15.08
CA GLU A 72 6.44 7.38 15.23
C GLU A 72 7.40 8.05 14.24
N LYS A 73 8.25 7.27 13.55
CA LYS A 73 9.13 7.73 12.46
C LYS A 73 8.48 7.60 11.09
N ALA A 74 7.21 7.21 11.03
CA ALA A 74 6.49 7.08 9.77
C ALA A 74 6.51 8.40 8.99
N VAL A 75 6.54 8.26 7.67
CA VAL A 75 6.53 9.39 6.75
C VAL A 75 5.30 9.33 5.87
N GLU A 76 4.83 10.49 5.47
CA GLU A 76 3.93 10.63 4.36
C GLU A 76 4.71 10.86 3.07
N LEU A 77 4.46 10.03 2.06
CA LEU A 77 4.91 10.27 0.70
C LEU A 77 4.04 11.43 0.14
N VAL A 78 4.64 12.54 -0.26
CA VAL A 78 3.89 13.81 -0.54
C VAL A 78 3.10 13.73 -1.85
N SER A 79 3.54 12.89 -2.79
CA SER A 79 2.85 12.63 -4.06
C SER A 79 3.19 11.21 -4.55
N PRO A 80 2.32 10.21 -4.36
CA PRO A 80 0.98 10.23 -3.78
C PRO A 80 0.97 10.10 -2.25
N ARG A 81 -0.06 10.64 -1.58
CA ARG A 81 -0.25 10.64 -0.10
C ARG A 81 -0.46 9.25 0.49
N TYR A 82 0.66 8.59 0.81
CA TYR A 82 0.73 7.32 1.52
C TYR A 82 1.45 7.48 2.83
N VAL A 83 1.05 6.72 3.83
CA VAL A 83 1.87 6.54 5.02
C VAL A 83 2.76 5.34 4.82
N ALA A 84 4.06 5.59 4.96
CA ALA A 84 5.09 4.58 4.97
C ALA A 84 5.70 4.48 6.37
N SER A 85 5.79 3.25 6.89
CA SER A 85 6.48 2.94 8.14
C SER A 85 7.40 1.76 7.95
N TRP A 86 8.57 1.80 8.57
CA TRP A 86 9.54 0.73 8.56
C TRP A 86 10.29 0.74 9.88
N GLY A 87 10.94 -0.38 10.19
CA GLY A 87 11.72 -0.51 11.41
C GLY A 87 12.10 -1.94 11.70
N GLN A 88 12.79 -2.13 12.82
CA GLN A 88 13.33 -3.42 13.22
C GLN A 88 13.01 -3.71 14.68
N ASP A 89 12.60 -4.94 14.97
CA ASP A 89 12.50 -5.49 16.32
C ASP A 89 13.18 -6.85 16.42
N GLY A 90 12.99 -7.55 17.54
CA GLY A 90 13.51 -8.91 17.75
C GLY A 90 12.93 -9.97 16.80
N HIS A 91 11.85 -9.67 16.08
CA HIS A 91 11.24 -10.57 15.10
C HIS A 91 11.76 -10.31 13.68
N GLY A 92 12.18 -9.09 13.37
CA GLY A 92 12.97 -8.77 12.18
C GLY A 92 12.70 -7.37 11.65
N ARG A 93 13.05 -7.14 10.39
CA ARG A 93 12.72 -5.88 9.69
C ARG A 93 11.32 -5.96 9.11
N HIS A 94 10.66 -4.80 9.05
CA HIS A 94 9.37 -4.63 8.41
C HIS A 94 9.33 -3.34 7.57
N CYS A 95 8.53 -3.36 6.51
CA CYS A 95 8.19 -2.20 5.70
C CYS A 95 6.69 -2.26 5.40
N LEU A 96 5.99 -1.16 5.60
CA LEU A 96 4.54 -1.07 5.47
C LEU A 96 4.16 0.23 4.77
N ILE A 97 3.34 0.12 3.73
CA ILE A 97 2.74 1.24 3.01
C ILE A 97 1.23 1.11 3.15
N ARG A 98 0.55 2.21 3.51
CA ARG A 98 -0.92 2.25 3.65
C ARG A 98 -1.51 3.53 3.08
N THR A 99 -2.65 3.41 2.38
CA THR A 99 -3.51 4.56 2.07
C THR A 99 -4.11 5.13 3.35
N VAL A 100 -4.04 6.44 3.55
CA VAL A 100 -4.79 7.15 4.59
C VAL A 100 -5.97 7.89 3.96
N TRP A 101 -7.17 7.48 4.33
CA TRP A 101 -8.42 7.98 3.75
C TRP A 101 -8.88 9.32 4.36
N GLN A 102 -8.24 9.79 5.43
CA GLN A 102 -8.72 10.91 6.26
C GLN A 102 -7.75 12.11 6.36
N ALA A 103 -6.63 12.10 5.63
CA ALA A 103 -5.66 13.20 5.68
C ALA A 103 -6.11 14.37 4.79
N GLU A 104 -6.65 15.42 5.43
CA GLU A 104 -6.97 16.78 4.94
C GLU A 104 -8.35 17.09 4.28
N PRO A 105 -8.79 18.37 4.35
CA PRO A 105 -10.17 18.82 4.06
C PRO A 105 -10.64 18.63 2.61
N ASP A 106 -9.71 18.42 1.67
CA ASP A 106 -10.03 18.19 0.25
C ASP A 106 -10.56 16.78 -0.02
N ALA A 107 -10.63 15.92 1.00
CA ALA A 107 -11.37 14.65 1.07
C ALA A 107 -11.10 13.64 -0.06
N ARG A 108 -10.01 13.81 -0.81
CA ARG A 108 -9.65 12.91 -1.91
C ARG A 108 -8.40 12.12 -1.53
N PRO A 109 -8.54 10.82 -1.28
CA PRO A 109 -7.38 9.95 -1.10
C PRO A 109 -6.55 10.00 -2.39
N MET A 110 -5.27 10.33 -2.28
CA MET A 110 -4.34 10.09 -3.39
C MET A 110 -4.08 8.59 -3.44
N ARG A 111 -4.32 7.98 -4.60
CA ARG A 111 -4.25 6.54 -4.81
C ARG A 111 -2.99 6.18 -5.62
N LEU A 112 -2.33 5.08 -5.29
CA LEU A 112 -1.26 4.43 -6.06
C LEU A 112 -1.98 3.67 -7.17
N GLY A 113 -2.44 4.43 -8.14
CA GLY A 113 -3.23 3.91 -9.26
C GLY A 113 -2.41 2.91 -10.05
N VAL A 114 -2.95 1.72 -10.25
CA VAL A 114 -2.37 0.70 -11.13
C VAL A 114 -3.46 0.15 -12.04
N ARG A 115 -3.10 -0.22 -13.27
CA ARG A 115 -4.02 -0.95 -14.15
C ARG A 115 -4.29 -2.30 -13.56
N ARG A 116 -5.53 -2.62 -13.23
CA ARG A 116 -5.87 -3.91 -12.59
C ARG A 116 -5.44 -5.09 -13.44
N ASP A 117 -5.71 -4.99 -14.72
CA ASP A 117 -5.46 -6.07 -15.66
C ASP A 117 -3.96 -6.30 -15.82
N GLY A 118 -3.54 -7.53 -15.53
CA GLY A 118 -2.15 -7.93 -15.65
C GLY A 118 -1.23 -7.43 -14.52
N PHE A 119 -1.71 -6.61 -13.57
CA PHE A 119 -0.80 -5.99 -12.59
C PHE A 119 -0.16 -7.02 -11.66
N LEU A 120 -0.94 -7.97 -11.14
CA LEU A 120 -0.40 -9.05 -10.31
C LEU A 120 0.60 -9.90 -11.09
N GLN A 121 0.37 -10.13 -12.38
CA GLN A 121 1.30 -10.86 -13.25
C GLN A 121 2.61 -10.09 -13.48
N ARG A 122 2.55 -8.76 -13.61
CA ARG A 122 3.75 -7.91 -13.72
C ARG A 122 4.53 -7.87 -12.40
N VAL A 123 3.83 -7.78 -11.26
CA VAL A 123 4.44 -7.88 -9.92
C VAL A 123 5.08 -9.25 -9.75
N ASP A 124 4.40 -10.33 -10.15
CA ASP A 124 4.91 -11.70 -10.07
C ASP A 124 6.18 -11.89 -10.92
N ALA A 125 6.17 -11.41 -12.17
CA ALA A 125 7.33 -11.46 -13.04
C ALA A 125 8.54 -10.74 -12.42
N ARG A 126 8.31 -9.55 -11.82
CA ARG A 126 9.38 -8.81 -11.15
C ARG A 126 9.83 -9.51 -9.86
N ALA A 127 8.91 -10.04 -9.06
CA ALA A 127 9.24 -10.79 -7.84
C ALA A 127 10.12 -12.01 -8.14
N ARG A 128 9.82 -12.75 -9.21
CA ARG A 128 10.65 -13.87 -9.68
C ARG A 128 12.05 -13.43 -10.09
N ALA A 129 12.18 -12.28 -10.76
CA ALA A 129 13.49 -11.72 -11.10
C ALA A 129 14.31 -11.33 -9.85
N GLU A 130 13.63 -11.02 -8.75
CA GLU A 130 14.24 -10.77 -7.43
C GLU A 130 14.45 -12.06 -6.60
N GLY A 131 14.20 -13.25 -7.17
CA GLY A 131 14.38 -14.54 -6.49
C GLY A 131 13.28 -14.89 -5.49
N LEU A 132 12.10 -14.27 -5.60
CA LEU A 132 10.92 -14.61 -4.80
C LEU A 132 10.02 -15.58 -5.57
N THR A 133 9.35 -16.46 -4.83
CA THR A 133 8.35 -17.40 -5.32
C THR A 133 6.95 -16.95 -4.92
N THR A 134 5.99 -17.18 -5.80
CA THR A 134 4.57 -16.94 -5.55
C THR A 134 4.05 -17.97 -4.55
N GLY A 135 3.59 -17.51 -3.38
CA GLY A 135 2.89 -18.40 -2.43
C GLY A 135 1.39 -18.43 -2.69
N ALA A 136 0.81 -17.26 -2.96
CA ALA A 136 -0.59 -17.13 -3.39
C ALA A 136 -0.73 -15.91 -4.31
N MET A 137 -1.35 -16.10 -5.47
CA MET A 137 -1.70 -14.99 -6.36
C MET A 137 -3.20 -14.99 -6.55
N ALA A 138 -3.83 -13.86 -6.25
CA ALA A 138 -5.25 -13.68 -6.48
C ALA A 138 -5.55 -13.60 -8.00
N ASP A 139 -6.70 -14.12 -8.41
CA ASP A 139 -7.16 -14.02 -9.80
C ASP A 139 -7.44 -12.56 -10.21
N ALA A 140 -7.76 -11.71 -9.24
CA ALA A 140 -8.04 -10.30 -9.45
C ALA A 140 -7.43 -9.43 -8.36
N PHE A 141 -7.00 -8.22 -8.73
CA PHE A 141 -6.48 -7.24 -7.79
C PHE A 141 -7.62 -6.41 -7.18
N THR A 142 -8.13 -6.87 -6.02
CA THR A 142 -9.30 -6.29 -5.35
C THR A 142 -9.08 -6.13 -3.83
N PRO A 143 -9.90 -5.32 -3.13
CA PRO A 143 -9.71 -5.08 -1.70
C PRO A 143 -9.97 -6.26 -0.76
N ILE A 144 -10.55 -7.35 -1.26
CA ILE A 144 -10.82 -8.56 -0.48
C ILE A 144 -9.82 -9.69 -0.76
N SER A 145 -8.87 -9.46 -1.67
CA SER A 145 -7.94 -10.48 -2.14
C SER A 145 -6.51 -10.11 -1.79
N VAL A 146 -5.78 -11.06 -1.21
CA VAL A 146 -4.37 -10.89 -0.84
C VAL A 146 -3.51 -11.72 -1.77
N SER A 147 -2.48 -11.10 -2.35
CA SER A 147 -1.40 -11.83 -3.03
C SER A 147 -0.14 -11.77 -2.18
N PHE A 148 0.65 -12.84 -2.22
CA PHE A 148 1.79 -13.07 -1.36
C PHE A 148 2.94 -13.76 -2.10
N TRP A 149 4.15 -13.26 -1.84
CA TRP A 149 5.40 -13.80 -2.36
C TRP A 149 6.40 -13.95 -1.22
N SER A 150 7.24 -14.97 -1.29
CA SER A 150 8.32 -15.19 -0.33
C SER A 150 9.56 -15.73 -1.01
N GLU A 151 10.70 -15.60 -0.33
CA GLU A 151 11.84 -16.46 -0.61
C GLU A 151 11.45 -17.93 -0.33
N GLY A 152 12.22 -18.86 -0.89
CA GLY A 152 12.01 -20.29 -0.66
C GLY A 152 11.96 -20.66 0.82
N GLU A 153 11.26 -21.74 1.13
CA GLU A 153 11.09 -22.19 2.51
C GLU A 153 12.43 -22.41 3.21
N THR A 154 12.56 -21.80 4.39
CA THR A 154 13.69 -22.02 5.29
C THR A 154 13.34 -22.96 6.45
N GLY A 155 12.10 -23.48 6.46
CA GLY A 155 11.53 -24.25 7.57
C GLY A 155 11.29 -23.40 8.83
N GLN A 156 11.33 -22.07 8.73
CA GLN A 156 11.22 -21.15 9.86
C GLN A 156 10.29 -19.97 9.52
N ASP A 157 9.22 -19.81 10.28
CA ASP A 157 8.29 -18.67 10.11
C ASP A 157 8.73 -17.43 10.89
N ARG A 158 9.70 -17.56 11.79
CA ARG A 158 10.16 -16.51 12.70
C ARG A 158 11.66 -16.57 12.93
N GLY A 159 12.22 -15.46 13.43
CA GLY A 159 13.62 -15.39 13.83
C GLY A 159 14.58 -15.12 12.66
N PRO A 160 15.90 -15.31 12.88
CA PRO A 160 16.95 -14.88 11.96
C PRO A 160 16.96 -15.64 10.63
N LEU A 161 16.31 -16.80 10.58
CA LEU A 161 16.24 -17.64 9.39
C LEU A 161 14.92 -17.50 8.62
N ARG A 162 13.99 -16.64 9.06
CA ARG A 162 12.71 -16.48 8.35
C ARG A 162 12.94 -15.95 6.92
N PRO A 163 12.17 -16.42 5.93
CA PRO A 163 12.31 -15.91 4.57
C PRO A 163 11.85 -14.44 4.48
N VAL A 164 12.41 -13.70 3.54
CA VAL A 164 11.80 -12.43 3.13
C VAL A 164 10.46 -12.73 2.48
N SER A 165 9.44 -11.95 2.81
CA SER A 165 8.12 -12.08 2.19
C SER A 165 7.42 -10.74 2.08
N PHE A 166 6.56 -10.61 1.08
CA PHE A 166 5.68 -9.46 0.96
C PHE A 166 4.27 -9.86 0.51
N SER A 167 3.32 -9.06 0.94
CA SER A 167 1.94 -9.13 0.50
C SER A 167 1.47 -7.80 -0.06
N LEU A 168 0.53 -7.91 -1.01
CA LEU A 168 -0.05 -6.79 -1.72
C LEU A 168 -1.56 -6.96 -1.75
N VAL A 169 -2.28 -5.89 -1.36
CA VAL A 169 -3.74 -5.83 -1.35
C VAL A 169 -4.15 -4.48 -1.92
N ALA A 170 -5.18 -4.48 -2.77
CA ALA A 170 -5.76 -3.22 -3.20
C ALA A 170 -6.50 -2.56 -2.03
N SER A 171 -6.38 -1.26 -1.82
CA SER A 171 -7.17 -0.57 -0.79
C SER A 171 -8.50 -0.04 -1.34
N ALA A 172 -8.60 0.15 -2.66
CA ALA A 172 -9.84 0.48 -3.36
C ALA A 172 -9.78 0.15 -4.86
N ALA A 173 -10.96 0.18 -5.48
CA ALA A 173 -11.18 -0.09 -6.90
C ALA A 173 -11.94 1.10 -7.55
N ASP A 174 -11.40 1.71 -8.62
CA ASP A 174 -12.16 2.55 -9.57
C ASP A 174 -12.51 1.77 -10.85
N GLU A 175 -13.69 1.16 -10.89
CA GLU A 175 -14.08 0.22 -11.96
C GLU A 175 -14.28 0.92 -13.30
N ALA A 176 -14.75 2.17 -13.27
CA ALA A 176 -15.01 2.95 -14.48
C ALA A 176 -13.73 3.29 -15.26
N ARG A 177 -12.57 3.27 -14.59
CA ARG A 177 -11.26 3.58 -15.20
C ARG A 177 -10.34 2.37 -15.32
N GLY A 178 -10.76 1.18 -14.85
CA GLY A 178 -9.89 0.00 -14.82
C GLY A 178 -8.67 0.13 -13.88
N LEU A 179 -8.70 1.09 -12.96
CA LEU A 179 -7.62 1.35 -12.02
C LEU A 179 -7.96 0.80 -10.63
N ALA A 180 -6.96 0.31 -9.91
CA ALA A 180 -7.02 -0.01 -8.49
C ALA A 180 -5.98 0.78 -7.72
N ASP A 181 -6.23 1.00 -6.43
CA ASP A 181 -5.25 1.55 -5.50
C ASP A 181 -4.46 0.40 -4.88
N ALA A 182 -3.14 0.33 -5.11
CA ALA A 182 -2.26 -0.69 -4.53
C ALA A 182 -1.96 -0.51 -3.02
N GLY A 183 -2.80 0.26 -2.33
CA GLY A 183 -2.48 0.95 -1.10
C GLY A 183 -2.37 0.15 0.20
N VAL A 184 -2.16 -1.16 0.13
CA VAL A 184 -1.59 -1.92 1.26
C VAL A 184 -0.45 -2.80 0.73
N ILE A 185 0.76 -2.43 1.12
CA ILE A 185 1.99 -3.17 0.82
C ILE A 185 2.63 -3.49 2.16
N ALA A 186 2.81 -4.77 2.47
CA ALA A 186 3.46 -5.20 3.70
C ALA A 186 4.61 -6.15 3.37
N MET A 187 5.78 -5.90 3.93
CA MET A 187 6.96 -6.73 3.73
C MET A 187 7.67 -6.97 5.05
N GLY A 188 8.17 -8.19 5.22
CA GLY A 188 8.96 -8.59 6.38
C GLY A 188 10.10 -9.51 6.00
N GLY A 189 11.16 -9.50 6.82
CA GLY A 189 12.30 -10.39 6.65
C GLY A 189 13.20 -10.41 7.88
N PRO A 190 14.30 -11.17 7.87
CA PRO A 190 15.11 -11.39 9.06
C PRO A 190 15.77 -10.08 9.57
N PRO A 191 16.08 -9.97 10.87
CA PRO A 191 16.63 -8.75 11.48
C PRO A 191 17.98 -8.32 10.90
N GLN A 192 18.82 -9.27 10.49
CA GLN A 192 20.17 -8.98 10.00
C GLN A 192 20.18 -8.55 8.52
N GLY A 193 19.06 -8.71 7.80
CA GLY A 193 19.11 -8.74 6.34
C GLY A 193 19.92 -9.94 5.84
N ARG A 194 20.11 -10.04 4.52
CA ARG A 194 21.08 -10.95 3.92
C ARG A 194 22.26 -10.15 3.36
N PRO A 195 23.50 -10.65 3.51
CA PRO A 195 24.68 -10.05 2.91
C PRO A 195 24.56 -9.98 1.38
#